data_AF-H1W5C8-F1
#
_entry.id   AF-H1W5C8-F1
#
_cell.length_a   1.000
_cell.length_b   1.000
_cell.length_c   1.000
_cell.angle_alpha   90.00
_cell.angle_beta   90.00
_cell.angle_gamma   90.00
#
_symmetry.space_group_name_H-M   'P 1'
#
loop_
_entity.id
_entity.type
_entity.pdbx_description
1 polymer ?
#
loop_
_entity_poly.entity_id
_entity_poly.type
_entity_poly.pdbx_seq_one_letter_code
_entity_poly.pdbx_strand_id
1 'polypeptide(L)'
;MLLTRNSSDAKRNTDLKDQLRARDVQKVAQSWKDLLTQYSGQNDIIVEMILKVIGKWISWMDISLIVNQDMLNLLLPVIGRTNNSGSEDKVRDAAIDTLTEIVGKKMRGPEKMELISFLNLRDIVAQLIASAPLSELKSTPKYDTDLAEAVAKLINTVMADIVRALEDAQAGDDTRAKSEQHLHDFLPFLLRFFSDEYDEVCSTVIPSLTDLLTLLRKVGANLPASYKEMLPPILNAIIMKMRYDETSNWGDEDEQTDEAEFQELRKRLQVLQKTVAAVDQELYIEVLSNLVSQTFSTLDQQGSHMDWRDLDLALHEMYLFGELALPNQGLGTKSQPSSTATERLTIMVAKMVESGQ
;
A
#
# COMPACT_ATOMS: atom_id res chain seq x y z
N MET A 1 7.57 -21.90 18.67
CA MET A 1 8.78 -22.12 19.49
C MET A 1 9.68 -20.90 19.29
N LEU A 2 9.65 -19.94 20.21
CA LEU A 2 10.53 -18.76 20.15
C LEU A 2 11.96 -19.23 20.36
N LEU A 3 12.76 -19.26 19.30
CA LEU A 3 14.21 -19.44 19.38
C LEU A 3 14.76 -18.25 20.17
N THR A 4 14.93 -18.42 21.48
CA THR A 4 15.72 -17.54 22.33
C THR A 4 17.13 -17.50 21.77
N ARG A 5 17.43 -16.45 20.98
CA ARG A 5 18.80 -16.16 20.53
C ARG A 5 19.71 -16.21 21.75
N ASN A 6 20.71 -17.09 21.71
CA ASN A 6 21.67 -17.25 22.80
C ASN A 6 22.34 -15.88 23.04
N SER A 7 22.29 -15.35 24.26
CA SER A 7 22.70 -13.97 24.57
C SER A 7 24.18 -13.72 24.27
N SER A 8 25.01 -14.76 24.33
CA SER A 8 26.41 -14.77 23.92
C SER A 8 26.60 -14.51 22.42
N ASP A 9 25.79 -15.12 21.56
CA ASP A 9 25.85 -14.94 20.11
C ASP A 9 25.42 -13.53 19.71
N ALA A 10 24.39 -12.98 20.37
CA ALA A 10 23.96 -11.61 20.14
C ALA A 10 25.08 -10.62 20.47
N LYS A 11 25.75 -10.78 21.63
CA LYS A 11 26.88 -9.94 22.02
C LYS A 11 28.04 -10.06 21.02
N ARG A 12 28.46 -11.29 20.69
CA ARG A 12 29.53 -11.54 19.70
C ARG A 12 29.25 -10.87 18.36
N ASN A 13 28.01 -10.99 17.87
CA ASN A 13 27.62 -10.40 16.59
C ASN A 13 27.63 -8.86 16.61
N THR A 14 27.24 -8.25 17.73
CA THR A 14 27.36 -6.81 17.94
C THR A 14 28.82 -6.38 17.93
N ASP A 15 29.67 -7.04 18.71
CA ASP A 15 31.11 -6.73 18.81
C ASP A 15 31.79 -6.85 17.42
N LEU A 16 31.43 -7.88 16.63
CA LEU A 16 31.93 -8.05 15.26
C LEU A 16 31.48 -6.91 14.34
N LYS A 17 30.21 -6.52 14.39
CA LYS A 17 29.69 -5.39 13.59
C LYS A 17 30.39 -4.09 13.95
N ASP A 18 30.63 -3.84 15.24
CA ASP A 18 31.35 -2.65 15.72
C ASP A 18 32.81 -2.62 15.23
N GLN A 19 33.50 -3.76 15.29
CA GLN A 19 34.87 -3.86 14.76
C GLN A 19 34.92 -3.62 13.25
N LEU A 20 33.96 -4.17 12.50
CA LEU A 20 33.86 -3.94 11.06
C LEU A 20 33.61 -2.45 10.76
N ARG A 21 32.68 -1.79 11.45
CA ARG A 21 32.39 -0.36 11.30
C ARG A 21 33.63 0.51 11.53
N ALA A 22 34.41 0.17 12.56
CA ALA A 22 35.60 0.93 12.91
C ALA A 22 36.77 0.77 11.94
N ARG A 23 36.82 -0.32 11.16
CA ARG A 23 38.04 -0.69 10.40
C ARG A 23 37.86 -0.80 8.90
N ASP A 24 36.81 -1.49 8.44
CA ASP A 24 36.79 -2.04 7.07
C ASP A 24 35.51 -1.70 6.30
N VAL A 25 34.43 -1.30 6.97
CA VAL A 25 33.15 -1.00 6.32
C VAL A 25 33.26 0.11 5.26
N GLN A 26 34.13 1.11 5.46
CA GLN A 26 34.39 2.13 4.42
C GLN A 26 35.02 1.53 3.16
N LYS A 27 35.96 0.58 3.31
CA LYS A 27 36.59 -0.10 2.16
C LYS A 27 35.59 -1.01 1.45
N VAL A 28 34.71 -1.66 2.21
CA VAL A 28 33.62 -2.47 1.66
C VAL A 28 32.67 -1.60 0.84
N ALA A 29 32.24 -0.46 1.38
CA ALA A 29 31.38 0.48 0.65
C ALA A 29 32.05 1.02 -0.62
N GLN A 30 33.35 1.34 -0.56
CA GLN A 30 34.12 1.74 -1.74
C GLN A 30 34.19 0.61 -2.78
N SER A 31 34.42 -0.63 -2.36
CA SER A 31 34.47 -1.77 -3.27
C SER A 31 33.15 -1.98 -4.02
N TRP A 32 32.00 -1.71 -3.38
CA TRP A 32 30.71 -1.75 -4.06
C TRP A 32 30.59 -0.67 -5.14
N LYS A 33 31.05 0.56 -4.86
CA LYS A 33 31.09 1.63 -5.88
C LYS A 33 31.97 1.25 -7.07
N ASP A 34 33.16 0.73 -6.80
CA ASP A 34 34.11 0.33 -7.85
C ASP A 34 33.53 -0.79 -8.72
N LEU A 35 32.92 -1.81 -8.08
CA LEU A 35 32.29 -2.92 -8.78
C LEU A 35 31.04 -2.49 -9.57
N LEU A 36 30.17 -1.65 -9.00
CA LEU A 36 29.02 -1.11 -9.73
C LEU A 36 29.47 -0.28 -10.94
N THR A 37 30.51 0.55 -10.79
CA THR A 37 31.08 1.34 -11.89
C THR A 37 31.65 0.44 -12.99
N GLN A 38 32.35 -0.64 -12.60
CA GLN A 38 32.96 -1.56 -13.55
C GLN A 38 31.94 -2.41 -14.31
N TYR A 39 30.93 -2.94 -13.61
CA TYR A 39 30.04 -3.96 -14.18
C TYR A 39 28.68 -3.43 -14.65
N SER A 40 28.32 -2.19 -14.33
CA SER A 40 27.10 -1.56 -14.86
C SER A 40 27.13 -1.54 -16.40
N GLY A 41 26.07 -2.05 -17.02
CA GLY A 41 25.97 -2.21 -18.47
C GLY A 41 26.82 -3.34 -19.06
N GLN A 42 27.60 -4.07 -18.26
CA GLN A 42 28.44 -5.19 -18.72
C GLN A 42 27.96 -6.55 -18.23
N ASN A 43 27.53 -6.65 -16.96
CA ASN A 43 27.11 -7.92 -16.38
C ASN A 43 26.03 -7.74 -15.32
N ASP A 44 24.77 -7.94 -15.74
CA ASP A 44 23.58 -7.81 -14.92
C ASP A 44 23.59 -8.75 -13.70
N ILE A 45 24.12 -9.97 -13.81
CA ILE A 45 24.19 -10.92 -12.70
C ILE A 45 25.09 -10.37 -11.58
N ILE A 46 26.24 -9.79 -11.95
CA ILE A 46 27.16 -9.21 -10.97
C ILE A 46 26.54 -7.98 -10.31
N VAL A 47 25.89 -7.10 -11.10
CA VAL A 47 25.22 -5.91 -10.58
C VAL A 47 24.11 -6.29 -9.60
N GLU A 48 23.24 -7.24 -9.97
CA GLU A 48 22.19 -7.79 -9.13
C GLU A 48 22.76 -8.32 -7.79
N MET A 49 23.84 -9.10 -7.84
CA MET A 49 24.49 -9.63 -6.64
C MET A 49 25.03 -8.53 -5.73
N ILE A 50 25.65 -7.49 -6.29
CA ILE A 50 26.18 -6.36 -5.51
C ILE A 50 25.04 -5.62 -4.82
N LEU A 51 23.95 -5.31 -5.54
CA LEU A 51 22.77 -4.63 -4.99
C LEU A 51 22.16 -5.43 -3.84
N LYS A 52 21.95 -6.74 -4.03
CA LYS A 52 21.44 -7.64 -2.97
C LYS A 52 22.35 -7.68 -1.74
N VAL A 53 23.67 -7.58 -1.92
CA VAL A 53 24.62 -7.48 -0.80
C VAL A 53 24.49 -6.13 -0.08
N ILE A 54 24.41 -5.02 -0.82
CA ILE A 54 24.20 -3.69 -0.24
C ILE A 54 22.91 -3.68 0.60
N GLY A 55 21.79 -4.15 0.03
CA GLY A 55 20.49 -4.32 0.70
C GLY A 55 20.62 -4.93 2.10
N LYS A 56 21.32 -6.06 2.20
CA LYS A 56 21.51 -6.80 3.45
C LYS A 56 22.38 -6.07 4.49
N TRP A 57 23.27 -5.17 4.07
CA TRP A 57 24.21 -4.49 4.95
C TRP A 57 23.66 -3.17 5.52
N ILE A 58 22.72 -2.53 4.83
CA ILE A 58 22.16 -1.22 5.22
C ILE A 58 21.62 -1.21 6.66
N SER A 59 20.94 -2.27 7.08
CA SER A 59 20.28 -2.35 8.39
C SER A 59 21.19 -2.07 9.60
N TRP A 60 22.50 -2.31 9.48
CA TRP A 60 23.46 -2.12 10.56
C TRP A 60 24.61 -1.18 10.22
N MET A 61 24.75 -0.75 8.98
CA MET A 61 25.82 0.17 8.58
C MET A 61 25.44 1.64 8.84
N ASP A 62 26.44 2.52 8.84
CA ASP A 62 26.21 3.96 8.69
C ASP A 62 25.59 4.25 7.32
N ILE A 63 24.43 4.92 7.32
CA ILE A 63 23.67 5.20 6.10
C ILE A 63 24.43 6.14 5.16
N SER A 64 25.28 7.04 5.68
CA SER A 64 26.04 8.01 4.88
C SER A 64 27.00 7.35 3.88
N LEU A 65 27.40 6.10 4.13
CA LEU A 65 28.25 5.33 3.22
C LEU A 65 27.52 4.88 1.94
N ILE A 66 26.19 4.81 1.99
CA ILE A 66 25.33 4.46 0.83
C ILE A 66 24.58 5.68 0.32
N VAL A 67 24.05 6.51 1.22
CA VAL A 67 23.30 7.71 0.86
C VAL A 67 24.28 8.87 0.72
N ASN A 68 24.99 8.86 -0.39
CA ASN A 68 25.84 9.94 -0.86
C ASN A 68 25.72 10.06 -2.39
N GLN A 69 26.09 11.24 -2.90
CA GLN A 69 25.84 11.61 -4.30
C GLN A 69 26.47 10.61 -5.30
N ASP A 70 27.68 10.12 -5.03
CA ASP A 70 28.34 9.15 -5.94
C ASP A 70 27.57 7.83 -6.04
N MET A 71 27.14 7.28 -4.90
CA MET A 71 26.41 6.02 -4.89
C MET A 71 25.01 6.20 -5.49
N LEU A 72 24.34 7.31 -5.21
CA LEU A 72 23.04 7.61 -5.83
C LEU A 72 23.16 7.78 -7.35
N ASN A 73 24.25 8.38 -7.85
CA ASN A 73 24.53 8.47 -9.29
C ASN A 73 24.73 7.10 -9.95
N LEU A 74 25.11 6.07 -9.19
CA LEU A 74 25.20 4.69 -9.67
C LEU A 74 23.87 3.94 -9.53
N LEU A 75 23.12 4.18 -8.45
CA LEU A 75 21.88 3.46 -8.14
C LEU A 75 20.67 3.95 -8.95
N LEU A 76 20.48 5.27 -9.05
CA LEU A 76 19.29 5.85 -9.69
C LEU A 76 19.13 5.46 -11.17
N PRO A 77 20.20 5.43 -12.01
CA PRO A 77 20.08 4.94 -13.38
C PRO A 77 19.64 3.48 -13.47
N VAL A 78 20.02 2.65 -12.49
CA VAL A 78 19.63 1.24 -12.44
C VAL A 78 18.18 1.10 -12.00
N ILE A 79 17.68 1.96 -11.11
CA ILE A 79 16.26 2.01 -10.74
C ILE A 79 15.40 2.46 -11.93
N GLY A 80 15.86 3.48 -12.67
CA GLY A 80 15.16 4.01 -13.83
C GLY A 80 15.33 3.21 -15.12
N ARG A 81 15.99 2.05 -15.09
CA ARG A 81 16.16 1.22 -16.30
C ARG A 81 14.79 0.73 -16.76
N THR A 82 14.57 0.74 -18.07
CA THR A 82 13.30 0.30 -18.66
C THR A 82 13.54 -0.92 -19.51
N ASN A 83 12.73 -1.96 -19.29
CA ASN A 83 12.70 -3.15 -20.13
C ASN A 83 11.38 -3.20 -20.90
N ASN A 84 11.38 -2.68 -22.13
CA ASN A 84 10.20 -2.63 -22.98
C ASN A 84 9.79 -4.01 -23.54
N SER A 85 10.55 -5.07 -23.26
CA SER A 85 10.18 -6.43 -23.69
C SER A 85 9.03 -7.03 -22.87
N GLY A 86 8.71 -6.45 -21.71
CA GLY A 86 7.72 -6.99 -20.76
C GLY A 86 8.26 -8.18 -19.95
N SER A 87 9.56 -8.47 -20.02
CA SER A 87 10.19 -9.47 -19.16
C SER A 87 10.68 -8.87 -17.85
N GLU A 88 10.67 -9.68 -16.78
CA GLU A 88 11.24 -9.36 -15.47
C GLU A 88 12.63 -8.73 -15.59
N ASP A 89 12.89 -7.71 -14.77
CA ASP A 89 14.14 -6.98 -14.72
C ASP A 89 14.79 -7.09 -13.35
N LYS A 90 15.42 -8.23 -13.11
CA LYS A 90 16.01 -8.60 -11.80
C LYS A 90 16.99 -7.57 -11.25
N VAL A 91 17.69 -6.83 -12.11
CA VAL A 91 18.65 -5.82 -11.67
C VAL A 91 17.92 -4.57 -11.19
N ARG A 92 16.89 -4.14 -11.93
CA ARG A 92 16.03 -3.04 -11.49
C ARG A 92 15.34 -3.38 -10.19
N ASP A 93 14.78 -4.59 -10.09
CA ASP A 93 14.04 -5.02 -8.91
C ASP A 93 14.98 -5.10 -7.70
N ALA A 94 16.19 -5.63 -7.86
CA ALA A 94 17.23 -5.59 -6.83
C ALA A 94 17.64 -4.16 -6.44
N ALA A 95 17.61 -3.20 -7.36
CA ALA A 95 17.90 -1.80 -7.07
C ALA A 95 16.75 -1.13 -6.29
N ILE A 96 15.50 -1.42 -6.63
CA ILE A 96 14.30 -0.95 -5.91
C ILE A 96 14.24 -1.56 -4.51
N ASP A 97 14.54 -2.86 -4.37
CA ASP A 97 14.67 -3.53 -3.07
C ASP A 97 15.78 -2.88 -2.23
N THR A 98 16.92 -2.58 -2.85
CA THR A 98 18.02 -1.87 -2.16
C THR A 98 17.58 -0.48 -1.70
N LEU A 99 16.87 0.27 -2.55
CA LEU A 99 16.30 1.57 -2.18
C LEU A 99 15.29 1.43 -1.03
N THR A 100 14.46 0.38 -1.06
CA THR A 100 13.50 0.06 0.00
C THR A 100 14.22 -0.21 1.32
N GLU A 101 15.35 -0.92 1.32
CA GLU A 101 16.18 -1.12 2.52
C GLU A 101 16.83 0.18 3.02
N ILE A 102 17.29 1.06 2.11
CA ILE A 102 17.82 2.40 2.45
C ILE A 102 16.74 3.20 3.19
N VAL A 103 15.54 3.26 2.62
CA VAL A 103 14.41 4.01 3.15
C VAL A 103 13.88 3.36 4.42
N GLY A 104 13.82 2.02 4.51
CA GLY A 104 13.34 1.29 5.67
C GLY A 104 14.31 1.28 6.87
N LYS A 105 15.52 1.81 6.71
CA LYS A 105 16.49 1.89 7.82
C LYS A 105 15.96 2.74 8.97
N LYS A 106 15.83 2.16 10.16
CA LYS A 106 15.35 2.88 11.36
C LYS A 106 16.23 4.11 11.70
N MET A 107 15.58 5.26 11.87
CA MET A 107 16.15 6.54 12.32
C MET A 107 15.04 7.42 12.91
N ARG A 108 15.39 8.61 13.42
CA ARG A 108 14.40 9.52 14.04
C ARG A 108 13.48 10.13 12.99
N GLY A 109 12.26 10.49 13.39
CA GLY A 109 11.25 11.09 12.50
C GLY A 109 11.76 12.28 11.67
N PRO A 110 12.41 13.29 12.28
CA PRO A 110 12.96 14.42 11.52
C PRO A 110 14.00 13.99 10.48
N GLU A 111 14.96 13.14 10.86
CA GLU A 111 16.00 12.61 9.96
C GLU A 111 15.38 11.78 8.81
N LYS A 112 14.30 11.06 9.10
CA LYS A 112 13.57 10.25 8.11
C LYS A 112 12.87 11.12 7.07
N MET A 113 12.18 12.17 7.50
CA MET A 113 11.49 13.08 6.57
C MET A 113 12.48 13.83 5.68
N GLU A 114 13.65 14.21 6.22
CA GLU A 114 14.75 14.77 5.44
C GLU A 114 15.33 13.76 4.43
N LEU A 115 15.49 12.50 4.82
CA LEU A 115 15.95 11.45 3.90
C LEU A 115 15.01 11.29 2.71
N ILE A 116 13.69 11.24 2.95
CA ILE A 116 12.68 11.10 1.89
C ILE A 116 12.78 12.28 0.90
N SER A 117 12.92 13.51 1.42
CA SER A 117 13.12 14.71 0.61
C SER A 117 14.44 14.70 -0.15
N PHE A 118 15.54 14.34 0.52
CA PHE A 118 16.89 14.32 -0.06
C PHE A 118 17.01 13.31 -1.21
N LEU A 119 16.39 12.14 -1.08
CA LEU A 119 16.36 11.13 -2.14
C LEU A 119 15.46 11.53 -3.31
N ASN A 120 14.66 12.59 -3.17
CA ASN A 120 13.59 12.95 -4.11
C ASN A 120 12.66 11.77 -4.40
N LEU A 121 12.27 11.05 -3.35
CA LEU A 121 11.63 9.75 -3.47
C LEU A 121 10.27 9.80 -4.16
N ARG A 122 9.53 10.90 -3.98
CA ARG A 122 8.29 11.20 -4.68
C ARG A 122 8.46 11.11 -6.19
N ASP A 123 9.46 11.79 -6.74
CA ASP A 123 9.67 11.85 -8.19
C ASP A 123 10.19 10.52 -8.74
N ILE A 124 11.03 9.80 -7.97
CA ILE A 124 11.47 8.45 -8.33
C ILE A 124 10.26 7.51 -8.46
N VAL A 125 9.39 7.49 -7.45
CA VAL A 125 8.18 6.65 -7.46
C VAL A 125 7.24 7.05 -8.59
N ALA A 126 7.04 8.35 -8.82
CA ALA A 126 6.21 8.85 -9.92
C ALA A 126 6.73 8.37 -11.28
N GLN A 127 8.06 8.41 -11.50
CA GLN A 127 8.68 7.93 -12.74
C GLN A 127 8.55 6.41 -12.91
N LEU A 128 8.70 5.63 -11.84
CA LEU A 128 8.50 4.19 -11.87
C LEU A 128 7.05 3.84 -12.23
N ILE A 129 6.07 4.48 -11.60
CA ILE A 129 4.64 4.30 -11.91
C ILE A 129 4.32 4.70 -13.36
N ALA A 130 4.93 5.78 -13.85
CA ALA A 130 4.73 6.26 -15.22
C ALA A 130 5.42 5.38 -16.28
N SER A 131 6.35 4.49 -15.89
CA SER A 131 7.06 3.62 -16.83
C SER A 131 6.12 2.63 -17.52
N ALA A 132 6.41 2.31 -18.79
CA ALA A 132 5.56 1.46 -19.62
C ALA A 132 5.13 0.13 -18.95
N PRO A 133 6.00 -0.58 -18.19
CA PRO A 133 5.60 -1.80 -17.49
C PRO A 133 4.46 -1.64 -16.47
N LEU A 134 4.31 -0.45 -15.85
CA LEU A 134 3.28 -0.19 -14.83
C LEU A 134 2.12 0.69 -15.31
N SER A 135 2.31 1.45 -16.38
CA SER A 135 1.31 2.38 -16.93
C SER A 135 0.65 1.82 -18.19
N GLU A 136 1.42 1.70 -19.28
CA GLU A 136 0.92 1.34 -20.61
C GLU A 136 0.51 -0.14 -20.71
N LEU A 137 1.22 -1.02 -19.99
CA LEU A 137 1.02 -2.47 -20.05
C LEU A 137 0.05 -3.00 -18.99
N LYS A 138 -0.55 -2.15 -18.14
CA LYS A 138 -1.36 -2.54 -16.97
C LYS A 138 -2.40 -3.62 -17.30
N SER A 139 -3.23 -3.41 -18.33
CA SER A 139 -4.31 -4.34 -18.68
C SER A 139 -3.89 -5.32 -19.77
N THR A 140 -2.63 -5.76 -19.75
CA THR A 140 -2.08 -6.68 -20.74
C THR A 140 -1.31 -7.80 -20.06
N PRO A 141 -1.14 -8.97 -20.72
CA PRO A 141 -0.30 -10.05 -20.19
C PRO A 141 1.19 -9.71 -20.01
N LYS A 142 1.62 -8.50 -20.39
CA LYS A 142 2.98 -7.98 -20.22
C LYS A 142 3.10 -7.03 -19.03
N TYR A 143 2.05 -6.89 -18.22
CA TYR A 143 2.13 -6.16 -16.97
C TYR A 143 3.19 -6.79 -16.07
N ASP A 144 4.05 -5.95 -15.52
CA ASP A 144 5.15 -6.39 -14.68
C ASP A 144 4.71 -6.41 -13.21
N THR A 145 4.11 -7.54 -12.81
CA THR A 145 3.59 -7.75 -11.44
C THR A 145 4.70 -7.70 -10.40
N ASP A 146 5.88 -8.19 -10.72
CA ASP A 146 7.04 -8.21 -9.82
C ASP A 146 7.53 -6.78 -9.55
N LEU A 147 7.63 -5.95 -10.60
CA LEU A 147 7.91 -4.53 -10.45
C LEU A 147 6.82 -3.83 -9.65
N ALA A 148 5.55 -4.15 -9.92
CA ALA A 148 4.42 -3.55 -9.20
C ALA A 148 4.50 -3.85 -7.69
N GLU A 149 4.81 -5.10 -7.33
CA GLU A 149 4.99 -5.51 -5.93
C GLU A 149 6.23 -4.84 -5.29
N ALA A 150 7.35 -4.72 -6.01
CA ALA A 150 8.55 -4.04 -5.53
C ALA A 150 8.29 -2.55 -5.24
N VAL A 151 7.59 -1.84 -6.14
CA VAL A 151 7.23 -0.43 -5.94
C VAL A 151 6.17 -0.27 -4.85
N ALA A 152 5.20 -1.19 -4.77
CA ALA A 152 4.21 -1.23 -3.70
C ALA A 152 4.88 -1.40 -2.31
N LYS A 153 5.89 -2.27 -2.18
CA LYS A 153 6.68 -2.45 -0.95
C LYS A 153 7.41 -1.17 -0.55
N LEU A 154 8.01 -0.47 -1.52
CA LEU A 154 8.66 0.82 -1.30
C LEU A 154 7.65 1.86 -0.76
N ILE A 155 6.50 2.00 -1.40
CA ILE A 155 5.45 2.95 -0.97
C ILE A 155 4.93 2.58 0.41
N ASN A 156 4.64 1.30 0.67
CA ASN A 156 4.17 0.84 1.98
C ASN A 156 5.19 1.16 3.08
N THR A 157 6.50 1.01 2.81
CA THR A 157 7.58 1.35 3.74
C THR A 157 7.62 2.85 4.03
N VAL A 158 7.53 3.69 2.99
CA VAL A 158 7.52 5.15 3.13
C VAL A 158 6.30 5.62 3.90
N MET A 159 5.12 5.16 3.54
CA MET A 159 3.86 5.54 4.18
C MET A 159 3.83 5.15 5.65
N ALA A 160 4.34 3.97 6.01
CA ALA A 160 4.44 3.55 7.40
C ALA A 160 5.37 4.46 8.23
N ASP A 161 6.46 4.95 7.65
CA ASP A 161 7.36 5.90 8.30
C ASP A 161 6.76 7.30 8.43
N ILE A 162 6.02 7.77 7.41
CA ILE A 162 5.28 9.04 7.44
C ILE A 162 4.21 9.01 8.54
N VAL A 163 3.37 7.97 8.57
CA VAL A 163 2.32 7.82 9.58
C VAL A 163 2.94 7.77 10.98
N ARG A 164 4.03 7.03 11.17
CA ARG A 164 4.73 6.97 12.45
C ARG A 164 5.28 8.33 12.91
N ALA A 165 5.77 9.16 11.98
CA ALA A 165 6.23 10.51 12.29
C ALA A 165 5.06 11.44 12.68
N LEU A 166 3.88 11.26 12.07
CA LEU A 166 2.66 12.00 12.43
C LEU A 166 2.08 11.56 13.79
N GLU A 167 2.21 10.28 14.14
CA GLU A 167 1.79 9.74 15.44
C GLU A 167 2.71 10.17 16.60
N ASP A 168 3.94 10.60 16.32
CA ASP A 168 4.88 11.03 17.35
C ASP A 168 4.45 12.38 17.94
N ALA A 169 3.90 12.33 19.17
CA ALA A 169 3.50 13.51 19.91
C ALA A 169 4.67 14.45 20.27
N GLN A 170 5.91 13.95 20.22
CA GLN A 170 7.12 14.74 20.46
C GLN A 170 7.73 15.32 19.18
N ALA A 171 7.16 15.02 18.01
CA ALA A 171 7.60 15.63 16.75
C ALA A 171 7.38 17.14 16.78
N GLY A 172 8.40 17.90 16.40
CA GLY A 172 8.29 19.34 16.24
C GLY A 172 7.43 19.72 15.03
N ASP A 173 6.92 20.95 15.02
CA ASP A 173 5.98 21.44 13.99
C ASP A 173 6.53 21.31 12.56
N ASP A 174 7.82 21.56 12.34
CA ASP A 174 8.47 21.39 11.03
C ASP A 174 8.44 19.93 10.55
N THR A 175 8.69 18.97 11.46
CA THR A 175 8.62 17.55 11.14
C THR A 175 7.19 17.13 10.83
N ARG A 176 6.21 17.63 11.58
CA ARG A 176 4.80 17.36 11.33
C ARG A 176 4.37 17.92 9.97
N ALA A 177 4.68 19.18 9.67
CA ALA A 177 4.35 19.81 8.39
C ALA A 177 4.97 19.07 7.19
N LYS A 178 6.24 18.65 7.29
CA LYS A 178 6.88 17.82 6.26
C LYS A 178 6.24 16.45 6.13
N SER A 179 5.87 15.82 7.23
CA SER A 179 5.20 14.52 7.22
C SER A 179 3.80 14.63 6.59
N GLU A 180 3.07 15.71 6.85
CA GLU A 180 1.78 16.00 6.22
C GLU A 180 1.93 16.20 4.71
N GLN A 181 2.95 16.97 4.28
CA GLN A 181 3.25 17.13 2.85
C GLN A 181 3.55 15.78 2.19
N HIS A 182 4.46 14.98 2.77
CA HIS A 182 4.79 13.66 2.23
C HIS A 182 3.58 12.72 2.22
N LEU A 183 2.70 12.79 3.22
CA LEU A 183 1.45 12.02 3.24
C LEU A 183 0.57 12.37 2.03
N HIS A 184 0.37 13.66 1.76
CA HIS A 184 -0.40 14.11 0.60
C HIS A 184 0.23 13.69 -0.73
N ASP A 185 1.57 13.73 -0.83
CA ASP A 185 2.29 13.35 -2.03
C ASP A 185 2.24 11.83 -2.31
N PHE A 186 2.28 11.00 -1.27
CA PHE A 186 2.34 9.53 -1.42
C PHE A 186 0.97 8.84 -1.40
N LEU A 187 -0.09 9.47 -0.88
CA LEU A 187 -1.44 8.89 -0.86
C LEU A 187 -1.94 8.48 -2.26
N PRO A 188 -1.79 9.28 -3.34
CA PRO A 188 -2.19 8.84 -4.68
C PRO A 188 -1.43 7.60 -5.16
N PHE A 189 -0.15 7.47 -4.80
CA PHE A 189 0.64 6.28 -5.14
C PHE A 189 0.17 5.06 -4.38
N LEU A 190 -0.11 5.21 -3.07
CA LEU A 190 -0.69 4.16 -2.25
C LEU A 190 -2.00 3.66 -2.86
N LEU A 191 -2.91 4.57 -3.23
CA LEU A 191 -4.21 4.21 -3.81
C LEU A 191 -4.10 3.59 -5.20
N ARG A 192 -3.11 3.98 -6.00
CA ARG A 192 -2.82 3.36 -7.31
C ARG A 192 -2.50 1.87 -7.18
N PHE A 193 -1.67 1.47 -6.21
CA PHE A 193 -1.31 0.06 -5.98
C PHE A 193 -2.35 -0.68 -5.14
N PHE A 194 -3.08 0.03 -4.28
CA PHE A 194 -4.22 -0.56 -3.59
C PHE A 194 -5.32 -0.98 -4.57
N SER A 195 -5.54 -0.18 -5.62
CA SER A 195 -6.51 -0.44 -6.70
C SER A 195 -5.89 -1.23 -7.86
N ASP A 196 -4.84 -2.00 -7.61
CA ASP A 196 -4.22 -2.84 -8.63
C ASP A 196 -5.12 -4.03 -8.98
N GLU A 197 -5.01 -4.56 -10.20
CA GLU A 197 -5.81 -5.71 -10.62
C GLU A 197 -5.34 -6.99 -9.93
N TYR A 198 -4.05 -7.08 -9.57
CA TYR A 198 -3.49 -8.22 -8.84
C TYR A 198 -3.63 -8.03 -7.32
N ASP A 199 -4.24 -9.00 -6.65
CA ASP A 199 -4.55 -8.96 -5.22
C ASP A 199 -3.31 -8.96 -4.32
N GLU A 200 -2.20 -9.56 -4.77
CA GLU A 200 -0.91 -9.55 -4.07
C GLU A 200 -0.30 -8.14 -4.00
N VAL A 201 -0.45 -7.37 -5.08
CA VAL A 201 0.00 -5.97 -5.16
C VAL A 201 -0.84 -5.09 -4.24
N CYS A 202 -2.16 -5.28 -4.25
CA CYS A 202 -3.07 -4.63 -3.29
C CYS A 202 -2.71 -4.98 -1.84
N SER A 203 -2.54 -6.27 -1.55
CA SER A 203 -2.24 -6.78 -0.22
C SER A 203 -0.93 -6.23 0.36
N THR A 204 0.04 -5.93 -0.51
CA THR A 204 1.33 -5.33 -0.12
C THR A 204 1.17 -3.95 0.54
N VAL A 205 0.16 -3.16 0.15
CA VAL A 205 -0.04 -1.79 0.66
C VAL A 205 -1.10 -1.66 1.76
N ILE A 206 -1.90 -2.70 2.00
CA ILE A 206 -2.91 -2.74 3.08
C ILE A 206 -2.35 -2.33 4.45
N PRO A 207 -1.15 -2.77 4.88
CA PRO A 207 -0.62 -2.42 6.21
C PRO A 207 -0.52 -0.90 6.43
N SER A 208 0.09 -0.17 5.49
CA SER A 208 0.23 1.29 5.63
C SER A 208 -1.09 2.04 5.49
N LEU A 209 -2.04 1.55 4.69
CA LEU A 209 -3.40 2.11 4.65
C LEU A 209 -4.13 1.90 5.99
N THR A 210 -3.94 0.74 6.62
CA THR A 210 -4.49 0.45 7.95
C THR A 210 -3.92 1.40 9.01
N ASP A 211 -2.60 1.64 8.97
CA ASP A 211 -1.93 2.58 9.87
C ASP A 211 -2.45 4.01 9.66
N LEU A 212 -2.61 4.45 8.40
CA LEU A 212 -3.18 5.76 8.07
C LEU A 212 -4.60 5.90 8.61
N LEU A 213 -5.50 4.96 8.31
CA LEU A 213 -6.88 5.02 8.81
C LEU A 213 -6.95 4.99 10.34
N THR A 214 -6.03 4.27 10.99
CA THR A 214 -5.89 4.26 12.44
C THR A 214 -5.47 5.62 12.98
N LEU A 215 -4.50 6.30 12.33
CA LEU A 215 -4.12 7.67 12.64
C LEU A 215 -5.33 8.62 12.52
N LEU A 216 -6.06 8.58 11.40
CA LEU A 216 -7.23 9.43 11.18
C LEU A 216 -8.30 9.19 12.25
N ARG A 217 -8.54 7.93 12.62
CA ARG A 217 -9.49 7.57 13.70
C ARG A 217 -9.06 8.09 15.07
N LYS A 218 -7.75 8.11 15.37
CA LYS A 218 -7.22 8.66 16.62
C LYS A 218 -7.40 10.17 16.72
N VAL A 219 -7.33 10.90 15.60
CA VAL A 219 -7.59 12.34 15.57
C VAL A 219 -9.06 12.64 15.92
N GLY A 220 -9.99 11.77 15.50
CA GLY A 220 -11.39 11.78 15.93
C GLY A 220 -12.22 12.94 15.35
N ALA A 221 -13.23 13.39 16.11
CA ALA A 221 -14.26 14.32 15.62
C ALA A 221 -13.75 15.69 15.12
N ASN A 222 -12.53 16.08 15.48
CA ASN A 222 -11.88 17.32 15.04
C ASN A 222 -10.92 17.08 13.85
N LEU A 223 -11.23 16.11 12.99
CA LEU A 223 -10.42 15.79 11.83
C LEU A 223 -10.25 17.04 10.93
N PRO A 224 -9.02 17.49 10.66
CA PRO A 224 -8.76 18.61 9.75
C PRO A 224 -9.36 18.39 8.36
N ALA A 225 -9.72 19.46 7.67
CA ALA A 225 -10.29 19.39 6.32
C ALA A 225 -9.38 18.61 5.35
N SER A 226 -8.07 18.83 5.43
CA SER A 226 -7.07 18.11 4.61
C SER A 226 -7.12 16.59 4.78
N TYR A 227 -7.44 16.09 5.97
CA TYR A 227 -7.60 14.67 6.26
C TYR A 227 -8.99 14.15 5.87
N LYS A 228 -10.04 14.95 6.03
CA LYS A 228 -11.39 14.60 5.54
C LYS A 228 -11.40 14.41 4.03
N GLU A 229 -10.69 15.26 3.29
CA GLU A 229 -10.57 15.16 1.83
C GLU A 229 -9.89 13.87 1.34
N MET A 230 -9.13 13.17 2.20
CA MET A 230 -8.51 11.89 1.87
C MET A 230 -9.50 10.71 1.95
N LEU A 231 -10.55 10.80 2.76
CA LEU A 231 -11.45 9.67 3.03
C LEU A 231 -12.28 9.23 1.81
N PRO A 232 -12.87 10.12 0.99
CA PRO A 232 -13.64 9.69 -0.18
C PRO A 232 -12.87 8.83 -1.18
N PRO A 233 -11.65 9.22 -1.65
CA PRO A 233 -10.91 8.37 -2.58
C PRO A 233 -10.43 7.06 -1.93
N ILE A 234 -10.12 7.05 -0.62
CA ILE A 234 -9.81 5.81 0.11
C ILE A 234 -11.02 4.88 0.12
N LEU A 235 -12.20 5.39 0.51
CA LEU A 235 -13.42 4.58 0.60
C LEU A 235 -13.82 4.01 -0.76
N ASN A 236 -13.78 4.84 -1.81
CA ASN A 236 -14.08 4.41 -3.17
C ASN A 236 -13.10 3.31 -3.64
N ALA A 237 -11.80 3.45 -3.34
CA ALA A 237 -10.83 2.42 -3.68
C ALA A 237 -11.11 1.09 -2.97
N ILE A 238 -11.48 1.12 -1.67
CA ILE A 238 -11.81 -0.09 -0.91
C ILE A 238 -13.05 -0.77 -1.48
N ILE A 239 -14.13 -0.02 -1.72
CA ILE A 239 -15.38 -0.54 -2.31
C ILE A 239 -15.11 -1.15 -3.68
N MET A 240 -14.41 -0.44 -4.57
CA MET A 240 -14.12 -0.95 -5.91
C MET A 240 -13.24 -2.21 -5.87
N LYS A 241 -12.32 -2.32 -4.92
CA LYS A 241 -11.50 -3.52 -4.76
C LYS A 241 -12.27 -4.72 -4.19
N MET A 242 -13.48 -4.52 -3.65
CA MET A 242 -14.39 -5.62 -3.31
C MET A 242 -15.16 -6.14 -4.52
N ARG A 243 -15.12 -5.49 -5.69
CA ARG A 243 -15.79 -5.97 -6.90
C ARG A 243 -15.04 -7.18 -7.47
N TYR A 244 -15.78 -8.17 -7.97
CA TYR A 244 -15.18 -9.22 -8.80
C TYR A 244 -14.46 -8.62 -10.01
N ASP A 245 -13.34 -9.24 -10.38
CA ASP A 245 -12.52 -8.80 -11.50
C ASP A 245 -13.18 -9.11 -12.86
N GLU A 246 -12.58 -8.57 -13.93
CA GLU A 246 -13.12 -8.72 -15.28
C GLU A 246 -13.01 -10.14 -15.86
N THR A 247 -12.23 -11.01 -15.23
CA THR A 247 -12.00 -12.39 -15.65
C THR A 247 -12.88 -13.40 -14.92
N SER A 248 -13.47 -13.03 -13.77
CA SER A 248 -14.32 -13.92 -12.98
C SER A 248 -15.58 -14.34 -13.75
N ASN A 249 -15.86 -15.64 -13.77
CA ASN A 249 -17.06 -16.21 -14.38
C ASN A 249 -18.06 -16.69 -13.32
N TRP A 250 -19.31 -16.29 -13.47
CA TRP A 250 -20.35 -16.71 -12.55
C TRP A 250 -20.59 -18.23 -12.61
N GLY A 251 -20.44 -18.90 -11.46
CA GLY A 251 -20.80 -20.31 -11.29
C GLY A 251 -19.76 -21.31 -11.80
N ASP A 252 -18.52 -20.88 -12.03
CA ASP A 252 -17.42 -21.80 -12.33
C ASP A 252 -16.87 -22.43 -11.04
N GLU A 253 -17.02 -23.76 -10.90
CA GLU A 253 -16.60 -24.50 -9.71
C GLU A 253 -15.10 -24.82 -9.69
N ASP A 254 -14.39 -24.58 -10.81
CA ASP A 254 -12.95 -24.86 -10.94
C ASP A 254 -12.06 -23.77 -10.30
N GLU A 255 -12.62 -22.60 -9.94
CA GLU A 255 -11.91 -21.44 -9.36
C GLU A 255 -12.00 -21.38 -7.82
N GLN A 256 -12.22 -22.51 -7.13
CA GLN A 256 -12.42 -22.53 -5.66
C GLN A 256 -11.26 -21.94 -4.84
N THR A 257 -10.02 -21.99 -5.36
CA THR A 257 -8.86 -21.42 -4.65
C THR A 257 -8.87 -19.90 -4.76
N ASP A 258 -9.03 -19.38 -5.97
CA ASP A 258 -9.08 -17.95 -6.26
C ASP A 258 -10.27 -17.29 -5.55
N GLU A 259 -11.43 -17.95 -5.54
CA GLU A 259 -12.60 -17.52 -4.77
C GLU A 259 -12.30 -17.46 -3.26
N ALA A 260 -11.62 -18.46 -2.70
CA ALA A 260 -11.28 -18.45 -1.27
C ALA A 260 -10.31 -17.32 -0.91
N GLU A 261 -9.32 -17.04 -1.77
CA GLU A 261 -8.37 -15.94 -1.61
C GLU A 261 -9.07 -14.58 -1.70
N PHE A 262 -9.97 -14.42 -2.68
CA PHE A 262 -10.77 -13.21 -2.85
C PHE A 262 -11.70 -12.95 -1.65
N GLN A 263 -12.36 -13.98 -1.11
CA GLN A 263 -13.17 -13.82 0.10
C GLN A 263 -12.33 -13.44 1.33
N GLU A 264 -11.09 -13.92 1.43
CA GLU A 264 -10.18 -13.50 2.49
C GLU A 264 -9.73 -12.03 2.31
N LEU A 265 -9.51 -11.59 1.07
CA LEU A 265 -9.28 -10.18 0.76
C LEU A 265 -10.50 -9.33 1.14
N ARG A 266 -11.72 -9.71 0.75
CA ARG A 266 -12.96 -8.99 1.12
C ARG A 266 -13.11 -8.80 2.62
N LYS A 267 -12.77 -9.80 3.45
CA LYS A 267 -12.78 -9.64 4.92
C LYS A 267 -11.79 -8.57 5.39
N ARG A 268 -10.59 -8.51 4.82
CA ARG A 268 -9.59 -7.47 5.14
C ARG A 268 -10.09 -6.09 4.71
N LEU A 269 -10.66 -5.98 3.51
CA LEU A 269 -11.26 -4.75 2.99
C LEU A 269 -12.43 -4.28 3.86
N GLN A 270 -13.26 -5.19 4.37
CA GLN A 270 -14.37 -4.88 5.27
C GLN A 270 -13.87 -4.23 6.57
N VAL A 271 -12.72 -4.66 7.10
CA VAL A 271 -12.09 -4.04 8.28
C VAL A 271 -11.65 -2.60 7.97
N LEU A 272 -11.11 -2.35 6.77
CA LEU A 272 -10.74 -0.99 6.35
C LEU A 272 -11.98 -0.09 6.21
N GLN A 273 -13.04 -0.56 5.55
CA GLN A 273 -14.32 0.15 5.45
C GLN A 273 -14.92 0.48 6.83
N LYS A 274 -14.95 -0.50 7.74
CA LYS A 274 -15.40 -0.29 9.13
C LYS A 274 -14.57 0.78 9.85
N THR A 275 -13.28 0.86 9.55
CA THR A 275 -12.40 1.90 10.09
C THR A 275 -12.76 3.26 9.50
N VAL A 276 -13.01 3.37 8.19
CA VAL A 276 -13.50 4.61 7.56
C VAL A 276 -14.84 5.05 8.17
N ALA A 277 -15.80 4.14 8.31
CA ALA A 277 -17.10 4.44 8.93
C ALA A 277 -16.98 4.92 10.39
N ALA A 278 -15.95 4.45 11.11
CA ALA A 278 -15.64 4.93 12.46
C ALA A 278 -14.96 6.32 12.49
N VAL A 279 -14.37 6.76 11.38
CA VAL A 279 -13.81 8.10 11.21
C VAL A 279 -14.90 9.08 10.77
N ASP A 280 -15.64 8.73 9.72
CA ASP A 280 -16.70 9.55 9.13
C ASP A 280 -17.88 8.67 8.70
N GLN A 281 -18.86 8.54 9.60
CA GLN A 281 -20.04 7.71 9.38
C GLN A 281 -20.97 8.30 8.31
N GLU A 282 -21.04 9.62 8.21
CA GLU A 282 -21.93 10.30 7.25
C GLU A 282 -21.46 10.06 5.82
N LEU A 283 -20.15 10.23 5.57
CA LEU A 283 -19.53 9.88 4.29
C LEU A 283 -19.79 8.42 3.90
N TYR A 284 -19.60 7.49 4.84
CA TYR A 284 -19.84 6.07 4.60
C TYR A 284 -21.29 5.78 4.19
N ILE A 285 -22.25 6.35 4.92
CA ILE A 285 -23.69 6.19 4.62
C ILE A 285 -24.01 6.78 3.24
N GLU A 286 -23.50 7.97 2.93
CA GLU A 286 -23.75 8.64 1.66
C GLU A 286 -23.23 7.83 0.47
N VAL A 287 -21.96 7.42 0.50
CA VAL A 287 -21.31 6.70 -0.60
C VAL A 287 -22.00 5.37 -0.88
N LEU A 288 -22.27 4.56 0.15
CA LEU A 288 -22.93 3.26 -0.04
C LEU A 288 -24.39 3.40 -0.47
N SER A 289 -25.13 4.36 0.09
CA SER A 289 -26.52 4.62 -0.35
C SER A 289 -26.57 5.00 -1.82
N ASN A 290 -25.62 5.80 -2.30
CA ASN A 290 -25.53 6.21 -3.70
C ASN A 290 -25.15 5.03 -4.61
N LEU A 291 -24.15 4.23 -4.24
CA LEU A 291 -23.74 3.03 -4.98
C LEU A 291 -24.91 2.06 -5.20
N VAL A 292 -25.59 1.69 -4.11
CA VAL A 292 -26.71 0.75 -4.15
C VAL A 292 -27.88 1.33 -4.95
N SER A 293 -28.19 2.62 -4.74
CA SER A 293 -29.27 3.28 -5.48
C SER A 293 -28.98 3.36 -6.97
N GLN A 294 -27.74 3.65 -7.37
CA GLN A 294 -27.35 3.73 -8.78
C GLN A 294 -27.37 2.35 -9.45
N THR A 295 -26.90 1.32 -8.75
CA THR A 295 -26.90 -0.06 -9.26
C THR A 295 -28.32 -0.55 -9.53
N PHE A 296 -29.24 -0.39 -8.58
CA PHE A 296 -30.64 -0.77 -8.79
C PHE A 296 -31.35 0.07 -9.86
N SER A 297 -31.03 1.36 -9.98
CA SER A 297 -31.53 2.17 -11.10
C SER A 297 -31.02 1.67 -12.45
N THR A 298 -29.81 1.12 -12.50
CA THR A 298 -29.23 0.54 -13.71
C THR A 298 -29.88 -0.79 -14.03
N LEU A 299 -30.18 -1.60 -13.01
CA LEU A 299 -30.92 -2.85 -13.13
C LEU A 299 -32.33 -2.61 -13.72
N ASP A 300 -33.05 -1.57 -13.27
CA ASP A 300 -34.37 -1.22 -13.82
C ASP A 300 -34.30 -0.84 -15.31
N GLN A 301 -33.20 -0.20 -15.73
CA GLN A 301 -33.04 0.29 -17.10
C GLN A 301 -32.52 -0.78 -18.06
N GLN A 302 -31.60 -1.64 -17.60
CA GLN A 302 -30.88 -2.59 -18.44
C GLN A 302 -31.33 -4.04 -18.23
N GLY A 303 -32.00 -4.34 -17.12
CA GLY A 303 -32.41 -5.69 -16.75
C GLY A 303 -31.23 -6.66 -16.74
N SER A 304 -31.40 -7.80 -17.41
CA SER A 304 -30.38 -8.85 -17.49
C SER A 304 -29.13 -8.47 -18.31
N HIS A 305 -29.07 -7.30 -18.92
CA HIS A 305 -27.87 -6.81 -19.62
C HIS A 305 -26.86 -6.12 -18.71
N MET A 306 -27.20 -5.87 -17.45
CA MET A 306 -26.29 -5.29 -16.47
C MET A 306 -25.14 -6.26 -16.14
N ASP A 307 -23.97 -5.73 -15.84
CA ASP A 307 -22.86 -6.54 -15.34
C ASP A 307 -23.22 -7.11 -13.95
N TRP A 308 -23.19 -8.43 -13.84
CA TRP A 308 -23.51 -9.14 -12.59
C TRP A 308 -22.53 -8.77 -11.47
N ARG A 309 -21.30 -8.38 -11.79
CA ARG A 309 -20.26 -7.99 -10.83
C ARG A 309 -20.61 -6.69 -10.11
N ASP A 310 -21.26 -5.77 -10.82
CA ASP A 310 -21.79 -4.53 -10.23
C ASP A 310 -22.97 -4.84 -9.30
N LEU A 311 -23.85 -5.76 -9.70
CA LEU A 311 -24.97 -6.21 -8.87
C LEU A 311 -24.46 -6.90 -7.60
N ASP A 312 -23.51 -7.83 -7.74
CA ASP A 312 -22.90 -8.55 -6.61
C ASP A 312 -22.25 -7.56 -5.64
N LEU A 313 -21.46 -6.62 -6.13
CA LEU A 313 -20.85 -5.59 -5.29
C LEU A 313 -21.91 -4.82 -4.51
N ALA A 314 -22.95 -4.32 -5.16
CA ALA A 314 -24.00 -3.56 -4.49
C ALA A 314 -24.74 -4.39 -3.43
N LEU A 315 -25.02 -5.66 -3.71
CA LEU A 315 -25.65 -6.58 -2.76
C LEU A 315 -24.73 -6.90 -1.58
N HIS A 316 -23.45 -7.14 -1.84
CA HIS A 316 -22.44 -7.37 -0.82
C HIS A 316 -22.31 -6.16 0.10
N GLU A 317 -22.17 -4.96 -0.46
CA GLU A 317 -22.08 -3.71 0.29
C GLU A 317 -23.36 -3.42 1.08
N MET A 318 -24.54 -3.71 0.53
CA MET A 318 -25.81 -3.58 1.25
C MET A 318 -25.88 -4.57 2.43
N TYR A 319 -25.39 -5.80 2.26
CA TYR A 319 -25.29 -6.77 3.35
C TYR A 319 -24.36 -6.27 4.47
N LEU A 320 -23.18 -5.75 4.12
CA LEU A 320 -22.24 -5.15 5.08
C LEU A 320 -22.83 -3.93 5.79
N PHE A 321 -23.56 -3.09 5.06
CA PHE A 321 -24.27 -1.93 5.60
C PHE A 321 -25.33 -2.33 6.63
N GLY A 322 -25.96 -3.49 6.45
CA GLY A 322 -26.89 -4.09 7.40
C GLY A 322 -26.29 -4.28 8.81
N GLU A 323 -25.01 -4.64 8.90
CA GLU A 323 -24.31 -4.77 10.20
C GLU A 323 -24.17 -3.43 10.94
N LEU A 324 -24.10 -2.31 10.22
CA LEU A 324 -24.05 -0.97 10.80
C LEU A 324 -25.45 -0.46 11.21
N ALA A 325 -26.45 -0.78 10.40
CA ALA A 325 -27.81 -0.27 10.54
C ALA A 325 -28.69 -1.05 11.53
N LEU A 326 -28.40 -2.34 11.74
CA LEU A 326 -29.15 -3.22 12.63
C LEU A 326 -28.44 -3.35 13.99
N PRO A 327 -29.18 -3.44 15.11
CA PRO A 327 -28.57 -3.72 16.40
C PRO A 327 -27.87 -5.09 16.39
N ASN A 328 -26.57 -5.11 16.73
CA ASN A 328 -25.70 -6.30 16.81
C ASN A 328 -26.44 -7.55 17.32
N GLN A 329 -26.53 -8.62 16.51
CA GLN A 329 -26.87 -9.97 16.99
C GLN A 329 -25.64 -10.73 17.56
N GLY A 330 -24.52 -10.04 17.84
CA GLY A 330 -23.27 -10.64 18.35
C GLY A 330 -22.83 -10.10 19.72
N LEU A 331 -22.16 -10.95 20.50
CA LEU A 331 -21.69 -10.76 21.89
C LEU A 331 -20.53 -9.74 22.09
N GLY A 332 -20.43 -8.72 21.24
CA GLY A 332 -19.41 -7.66 21.33
C GLY A 332 -20.04 -6.29 21.60
N THR A 333 -19.49 -5.57 22.57
CA THR A 333 -20.00 -4.33 23.18
C THR A 333 -20.44 -3.19 22.23
N LYS A 334 -21.69 -2.73 22.41
CA LYS A 334 -22.20 -1.33 22.39
C LYS A 334 -21.91 -0.44 21.17
N SER A 335 -22.50 -0.72 20.02
CA SER A 335 -22.86 0.33 19.05
C SER A 335 -24.38 0.50 19.07
N GLN A 336 -24.88 1.72 19.31
CA GLN A 336 -26.31 2.00 19.10
C GLN A 336 -26.54 2.08 17.58
N PRO A 337 -27.57 1.41 17.04
CA PRO A 337 -27.86 1.48 15.62
C PRO A 337 -28.09 2.94 15.20
N SER A 338 -27.45 3.37 14.11
CA SER A 338 -27.65 4.71 13.56
C SER A 338 -29.03 4.79 12.93
N SER A 339 -29.90 5.66 13.46
CA SER A 339 -31.26 5.85 12.92
C SER A 339 -31.24 6.22 11.44
N THR A 340 -30.28 7.03 11.03
CA THR A 340 -30.06 7.41 9.62
C THR A 340 -29.65 6.20 8.79
N ALA A 341 -28.77 5.33 9.30
CA ALA A 341 -28.39 4.11 8.58
C ALA A 341 -29.59 3.15 8.45
N THR A 342 -30.41 2.98 9.50
CA THR A 342 -31.62 2.14 9.44
C THR A 342 -32.63 2.67 8.41
N GLU A 343 -32.86 3.97 8.36
CA GLU A 343 -33.74 4.60 7.36
C GLU A 343 -33.21 4.37 5.95
N ARG A 344 -31.90 4.60 5.72
CA ARG A 344 -31.26 4.39 4.41
C ARG A 344 -31.31 2.92 3.98
N LEU A 345 -31.09 1.97 4.90
CA LEU A 345 -31.23 0.55 4.61
C LEU A 345 -32.66 0.20 4.19
N THR A 346 -33.66 0.76 4.88
CA THR A 346 -35.07 0.52 4.52
C THR A 346 -35.37 1.00 3.10
N ILE A 347 -34.85 2.16 2.71
CA ILE A 347 -34.97 2.69 1.34
C ILE A 347 -34.25 1.77 0.33
N MET A 348 -33.03 1.33 0.64
CA MET A 348 -32.27 0.42 -0.23
C MET A 348 -32.98 -0.91 -0.44
N VAL A 349 -33.52 -1.52 0.62
CA VAL A 349 -34.27 -2.78 0.56
C VAL A 349 -35.58 -2.61 -0.21
N ALA A 350 -36.32 -1.52 0.00
CA ALA A 350 -37.53 -1.25 -0.77
C ALA A 350 -37.22 -1.14 -2.26
N LYS A 351 -36.16 -0.40 -2.61
CA LYS A 351 -35.71 -0.28 -4.00
C LYS A 351 -35.31 -1.64 -4.58
N MET A 352 -34.54 -2.45 -3.85
CA MET A 352 -34.18 -3.81 -4.29
C MET A 352 -35.42 -4.67 -4.62
N VAL A 353 -36.48 -4.59 -3.82
CA VAL A 353 -37.71 -5.38 -4.05
C VAL A 353 -38.51 -4.89 -5.26
N GLU A 354 -38.46 -3.58 -5.53
CA GLU A 354 -39.05 -2.98 -6.73
C GLU A 354 -38.23 -3.31 -7.99
N SER A 355 -36.91 -3.43 -7.84
CA SER A 355 -35.96 -3.67 -8.93
C SER A 355 -35.86 -5.16 -9.24
N GLY A 356 -36.39 -5.59 -10.38
CA GLY A 356 -36.41 -7.01 -10.78
C GLY A 356 -37.80 -7.59 -11.04
N GLN A 357 -38.83 -6.73 -11.08
CA GLN A 357 -40.14 -7.06 -11.65
C GLN A 357 -40.16 -6.99 -13.17
#